data_AF-A0A210PB50-F1
#
_entry.id   AF-A0A210PB50-F1
#
_cell.length_a   1.000
_cell.length_b   1.000
_cell.length_c   1.000
_cell.angle_alpha   90.00
_cell.angle_beta   90.00
_cell.angle_gamma   90.00
#
_symmetry.space_group_name_H-M   'P 1'
#
loop_
_entity.id
_entity.type
_entity.pdbx_description
1 polymer ?
#
loop_
_entity_poly.entity_id
_entity_poly.type
_entity_poly.pdbx_seq_one_letter_code
_entity_poly.pdbx_strand_id
1 'polypeptide(L)'
;MTELNYQAKKKLYDSKNLFDTMYVDFNLTDTVYDEFPIYLLDKIEVDAETHENVLLESFQSKLQRRLNKLHVEESYTEEHSSWSAFYALKEVIDQVSAIVPNEYTPYYRGQAGNWEIQPTIFRSGVSGYSDEFRENYEHIYKDIAQKYPEDVAYFLPDDKEHLDDRAANLAELQHYGLGTPLVDISENPFVSLLFMVDGYKGQGNEPQLDIFFVKNDGNNTLFQQVMKKVQNRRIAAQKGAFLNFDKWDVNTDHNNKIPRICLRLKYKAHNLNNNEDDDLPDGQDPFDSQIQNHNKNKALETAVNDIKEKLESYHYRTEDLFPDFYMYLGIVKHRYSGTKDFSKNSRWYQLNDDK
;
A
#
# COMPACT_ATOMS: atom_id res chain seq x y z
N MET A 1 0.24 -13.30 -33.92
CA MET A 1 0.46 -12.60 -32.65
C MET A 1 -0.87 -12.53 -31.95
N THR A 2 -1.01 -13.23 -30.82
CA THR A 2 -2.18 -13.10 -29.95
C THR A 2 -2.03 -11.76 -29.23
N GLU A 3 -2.94 -10.81 -29.49
CA GLU A 3 -2.97 -9.56 -28.71
C GLU A 3 -3.10 -9.91 -27.22
N LEU A 4 -2.31 -9.22 -26.39
CA LEU A 4 -2.34 -9.41 -24.94
C LEU A 4 -3.75 -9.10 -24.43
N ASN A 5 -4.41 -10.10 -23.87
CA ASN A 5 -5.77 -9.96 -23.35
C ASN A 5 -5.73 -9.83 -21.82
N TYR A 6 -5.96 -8.62 -21.29
CA TYR A 6 -5.96 -8.38 -19.84
C TYR A 6 -7.13 -9.02 -19.12
N GLN A 7 -8.24 -9.30 -19.81
CA GLN A 7 -9.36 -10.01 -19.21
C GLN A 7 -8.99 -11.48 -18.96
N ALA A 8 -8.24 -12.11 -19.87
CA ALA A 8 -7.68 -13.44 -19.65
C ALA A 8 -6.64 -13.45 -18.52
N LYS A 9 -5.71 -12.48 -18.51
CA LYS A 9 -4.73 -12.33 -17.41
C LYS A 9 -5.40 -12.16 -16.05
N LYS A 10 -6.40 -11.27 -15.95
CA LYS A 10 -7.19 -11.06 -14.72
C LYS A 10 -7.85 -12.34 -14.22
N LYS A 11 -8.43 -13.16 -15.10
CA LYS A 11 -9.08 -14.42 -14.70
C LYS A 11 -8.11 -15.43 -14.09
N LEU A 12 -6.84 -15.34 -14.44
CA LEU A 12 -5.77 -16.23 -13.98
C LEU A 12 -4.96 -15.62 -12.82
N TYR A 13 -5.28 -14.40 -12.43
CA TYR A 13 -4.54 -13.67 -11.41
C TYR A 13 -4.90 -14.18 -10.00
N ASP A 14 -3.85 -14.54 -9.27
CA ASP A 14 -3.87 -14.84 -7.84
C ASP A 14 -2.57 -14.29 -7.25
N SER A 15 -2.67 -13.38 -6.28
CA SER A 15 -1.49 -12.80 -5.60
C SER A 15 -0.54 -13.86 -5.03
N LYS A 16 -1.05 -15.01 -4.57
CA LYS A 16 -0.22 -16.09 -3.98
C LYS A 16 0.73 -16.74 -4.97
N ASN A 17 0.42 -16.63 -6.26
CA ASN A 17 1.28 -17.14 -7.34
C ASN A 17 2.42 -16.18 -7.68
N LEU A 18 2.34 -14.92 -7.22
CA LEU A 18 3.30 -13.86 -7.53
C LEU A 18 4.15 -13.46 -6.33
N PHE A 19 3.61 -13.59 -5.12
CA PHE A 19 4.26 -13.15 -3.89
C PHE A 19 4.35 -14.30 -2.89
N ASP A 20 5.54 -14.50 -2.33
CA ASP A 20 5.67 -15.18 -1.04
C ASP A 20 5.61 -14.09 0.03
N THR A 21 4.62 -14.15 0.91
CA THR A 21 4.29 -13.03 1.81
C THR A 21 4.45 -13.45 3.26
N MET A 22 5.34 -12.78 3.98
CA MET A 22 5.40 -12.80 5.43
C MET A 22 4.66 -11.58 5.99
N TYR A 23 3.87 -11.77 7.02
CA TYR A 23 3.10 -10.75 7.69
C TYR A 23 3.74 -10.34 9.02
N VAL A 24 3.66 -9.04 9.30
CA VAL A 24 4.02 -8.47 10.60
C VAL A 24 2.85 -7.62 11.08
N ASP A 25 2.21 -8.04 12.16
CA ASP A 25 1.00 -7.43 12.70
C ASP A 25 1.34 -6.50 13.84
N PHE A 26 0.99 -5.23 13.68
CA PHE A 26 0.99 -4.23 14.74
C PHE A 26 -0.39 -4.26 15.37
N ASN A 27 -0.50 -4.89 16.53
CA ASN A 27 -1.76 -5.11 17.20
C ASN A 27 -2.14 -3.89 18.03
N LEU A 28 -3.18 -3.21 17.57
CA LEU A 28 -3.74 -2.01 18.17
C LEU A 28 -4.99 -2.38 18.97
N THR A 29 -5.14 -1.83 20.17
CA THR A 29 -6.38 -1.87 20.94
C THR A 29 -6.89 -0.45 21.15
N ASP A 30 -8.16 -0.31 21.53
CA ASP A 30 -8.73 0.95 21.98
C ASP A 30 -8.35 1.23 23.44
N THR A 31 -8.08 2.50 23.74
CA THR A 31 -7.94 3.01 25.11
C THR A 31 -8.41 4.47 25.16
N VAL A 32 -8.42 5.07 26.35
CA VAL A 32 -8.86 6.46 26.56
C VAL A 32 -7.81 7.19 27.37
N TYR A 33 -7.45 8.40 26.92
CA TYR A 33 -6.61 9.33 27.65
C TYR A 33 -7.32 10.68 27.73
N ASP A 34 -7.48 11.23 28.94
CA ASP A 34 -8.20 12.49 29.19
C ASP A 34 -9.57 12.58 28.48
N GLU A 35 -10.37 11.52 28.56
CA GLU A 35 -11.69 11.38 27.91
C GLU A 35 -11.65 11.28 26.37
N PHE A 36 -10.47 11.32 25.75
CA PHE A 36 -10.30 11.15 24.30
C PHE A 36 -9.94 9.70 23.95
N PRO A 37 -10.65 9.07 22.99
CA PRO A 37 -10.28 7.75 22.51
C PRO A 37 -8.95 7.83 21.77
N ILE A 38 -8.02 6.96 22.14
CA ILE A 38 -6.72 6.79 21.50
C ILE A 38 -6.46 5.30 21.26
N TYR A 39 -5.40 4.99 20.52
CA TYR A 39 -4.96 3.60 20.35
C TYR A 39 -3.90 3.24 21.39
N LEU A 40 -3.75 1.94 21.64
CA LEU A 40 -2.62 1.36 22.34
C LEU A 40 -1.98 0.32 21.41
N LEU A 41 -0.66 0.38 21.24
CA LEU A 41 0.10 -0.68 20.55
C LEU A 41 0.45 -1.77 21.57
N ASP A 42 -0.33 -2.85 21.58
CA ASP A 42 -0.17 -3.98 22.50
C ASP A 42 1.09 -4.79 22.18
N LYS A 43 1.28 -5.15 20.91
CA LYS A 43 2.45 -5.95 20.49
C LYS A 43 2.65 -5.94 18.98
N ILE A 44 3.85 -6.32 18.58
CA ILE A 44 4.19 -6.62 17.18
C ILE A 44 4.43 -8.12 17.02
N GLU A 45 3.67 -8.77 16.14
CA GLU A 45 3.77 -10.22 15.89
C GLU A 45 4.23 -10.48 14.46
N VAL A 46 5.26 -11.31 14.29
CA VAL A 46 5.57 -11.91 12.98
C VAL A 46 4.72 -13.15 12.83
N ASP A 47 4.22 -13.44 11.63
CA ASP A 47 3.48 -14.67 11.41
C ASP A 47 4.34 -15.91 11.71
N ALA A 48 3.66 -17.03 11.98
CA ALA A 48 4.28 -18.33 12.18
C ALA A 48 4.14 -19.22 10.93
N GLU A 49 3.88 -18.64 9.76
CA GLU A 49 3.69 -19.39 8.52
C GLU A 49 5.04 -19.90 8.01
N THR A 50 5.02 -21.05 7.33
CA THR A 50 6.23 -21.57 6.67
C THR A 50 6.38 -20.91 5.32
N HIS A 51 7.51 -20.27 5.06
CA HIS A 51 7.82 -19.62 3.78
C HIS A 51 8.68 -20.52 2.89
N GLU A 52 8.30 -20.64 1.62
CA GLU A 52 9.09 -21.36 0.61
C GLU A 52 10.38 -20.59 0.28
N ASN A 53 10.35 -19.27 0.40
CA ASN A 53 11.46 -18.40 0.10
C ASN A 53 12.48 -18.35 1.26
N VAL A 54 13.70 -18.81 0.98
CA VAL A 54 14.83 -18.83 1.94
C VAL A 54 15.11 -17.45 2.56
N LEU A 55 14.88 -16.35 1.83
CA LEU A 55 15.05 -15.00 2.37
C LEU A 55 14.07 -14.73 3.51
N LEU A 56 12.79 -15.06 3.29
CA LEU A 56 11.72 -14.81 4.26
C LEU A 56 11.84 -15.73 5.48
N GLU A 57 12.19 -17.00 5.29
CA GLU A 57 12.47 -17.93 6.40
C GLU A 57 13.59 -17.38 7.32
N SER A 58 14.68 -16.87 6.72
CA SER A 58 15.76 -16.21 7.45
C SER A 58 15.29 -14.93 8.15
N PHE A 59 14.42 -14.14 7.52
CA PHE A 59 13.89 -12.92 8.10
C PHE A 59 12.95 -13.18 9.26
N GLN A 60 12.02 -14.12 9.14
CA GLN A 60 11.05 -14.49 10.17
C GLN A 60 11.72 -14.73 11.52
N SER A 61 12.71 -15.63 11.53
CA SER A 61 13.49 -15.98 12.72
C SER A 61 14.23 -14.77 13.33
N LYS A 62 14.84 -13.93 12.48
CA LYS A 62 15.63 -12.76 12.91
C LYS A 62 14.73 -11.64 13.44
N LEU A 63 13.64 -11.34 12.74
CA LEU A 63 12.68 -10.30 13.10
C LEU A 63 11.95 -10.69 14.37
N GLN A 64 11.40 -11.90 14.47
CA GLN A 64 10.70 -12.36 15.68
C GLN A 64 11.55 -12.13 16.94
N ARG A 65 12.83 -12.51 16.91
CA ARG A 65 13.76 -12.32 18.03
C ARG A 65 14.05 -10.85 18.33
N ARG A 66 14.12 -9.98 17.32
CA ARG A 66 14.43 -8.56 17.47
C ARG A 66 13.21 -7.79 17.98
N LEU A 67 12.03 -8.06 17.41
CA LEU A 67 10.79 -7.37 17.74
C LEU A 67 10.26 -7.74 19.13
N ASN A 68 10.44 -9.00 19.58
CA ASN A 68 10.10 -9.41 20.95
C ASN A 68 10.87 -8.68 22.06
N LYS A 69 11.92 -7.93 21.72
CA LYS A 69 12.75 -7.18 22.69
C LYS A 69 12.40 -5.69 22.74
N LEU A 70 11.50 -5.22 21.87
CA LEU A 70 11.19 -3.79 21.76
C LEU A 70 10.29 -3.31 22.90
N HIS A 71 9.55 -4.21 23.55
CA HIS A 71 8.61 -3.88 24.64
C HIS A 71 7.72 -2.68 24.26
N VAL A 72 7.03 -2.81 23.12
CA VAL A 72 6.24 -1.71 22.52
C VAL A 72 5.04 -1.30 23.36
N GLU A 73 4.61 -2.20 24.25
CA GLU A 73 3.57 -2.01 25.25
C GLU A 73 3.99 -1.04 26.38
N GLU A 74 5.29 -0.78 26.55
CA GLU A 74 5.77 0.12 27.60
C GLU A 74 5.54 1.59 27.22
N SER A 75 5.12 2.39 28.20
CA SER A 75 4.84 3.82 28.02
C SER A 75 6.05 4.59 27.50
N TYR A 76 5.87 5.31 26.40
CA TYR A 76 6.91 6.13 25.79
C TYR A 76 6.78 7.62 26.16
N THR A 77 5.57 8.09 26.47
CA THR A 77 5.29 9.44 26.98
C THR A 77 4.28 9.37 28.13
N GLU A 78 4.13 10.46 28.88
CA GLU A 78 3.07 10.58 29.91
C GLU A 78 1.66 10.47 29.30
N GLU A 79 1.51 10.91 28.05
CA GLU A 79 0.23 10.99 27.33
C GLU A 79 -0.11 9.74 26.50
N HIS A 80 0.86 8.85 26.26
CA HIS A 80 0.68 7.66 25.42
C HIS A 80 1.36 6.44 26.04
N SER A 81 0.53 5.54 26.56
CA SER A 81 0.92 4.35 27.31
C SER A 81 1.39 3.17 26.45
N SER A 82 1.91 3.45 25.26
CA SER A 82 2.65 2.51 24.40
C SER A 82 3.53 3.29 23.43
N TRP A 83 4.30 2.59 22.61
CA TRP A 83 4.98 3.19 21.48
C TRP A 83 4.01 3.81 20.48
N SER A 84 4.46 4.87 19.82
CA SER A 84 3.79 5.46 18.67
C SER A 84 3.86 4.50 17.47
N ALA A 85 2.76 4.37 16.73
CA ALA A 85 2.64 3.54 15.55
C ALA A 85 3.66 3.94 14.47
N PHE A 86 3.94 5.24 14.32
CA PHE A 86 5.00 5.71 13.44
C PHE A 86 6.38 5.18 13.83
N TYR A 87 6.75 5.33 15.10
CA TYR A 87 8.08 4.92 15.57
C TYR A 87 8.23 3.41 15.55
N ALA A 88 7.17 2.66 15.87
CA ALA A 88 7.14 1.21 15.74
C ALA A 88 7.34 0.77 14.27
N LEU A 89 6.62 1.37 13.31
CA LEU A 89 6.79 1.09 11.88
C LEU A 89 8.21 1.43 11.42
N LYS A 90 8.72 2.61 11.80
CA LYS A 90 10.07 3.05 11.48
C LYS A 90 11.11 2.07 12.01
N GLU A 91 10.96 1.62 13.26
CA GLU A 91 11.86 0.64 13.87
C GLU A 91 11.84 -0.68 13.10
N VAL A 92 10.67 -1.20 12.74
CA VAL A 92 10.57 -2.42 11.92
C VAL A 92 11.24 -2.23 10.54
N ILE A 93 11.05 -1.08 9.89
CA ILE A 93 11.71 -0.74 8.61
C ILE A 93 13.24 -0.73 8.78
N ASP A 94 13.75 -0.14 9.86
CA ASP A 94 15.18 -0.11 10.17
C ASP A 94 15.72 -1.52 10.44
N GLN A 95 14.97 -2.34 11.18
CA GLN A 95 15.32 -3.74 11.46
C GLN A 95 15.35 -4.60 10.19
N VAL A 96 14.37 -4.44 9.30
CA VAL A 96 14.35 -5.08 7.98
C VAL A 96 15.56 -4.62 7.17
N SER A 97 15.78 -3.31 7.05
CA SER A 97 16.92 -2.75 6.29
C SER A 97 18.27 -3.26 6.79
N ALA A 98 18.41 -3.48 8.10
CA ALA A 98 19.63 -4.01 8.71
C ALA A 98 19.89 -5.51 8.46
N ILE A 99 18.90 -6.28 7.98
CA ILE A 99 19.03 -7.71 7.69
C ILE A 99 18.92 -8.06 6.21
N VAL A 100 18.53 -7.09 5.37
CA VAL A 100 18.43 -7.29 3.92
C VAL A 100 19.81 -7.59 3.33
N PRO A 101 19.97 -8.72 2.61
CA PRO A 101 21.21 -9.03 1.89
C PRO A 101 21.47 -8.06 0.74
N ASN A 102 22.75 -7.85 0.40
CA ASN A 102 23.18 -6.89 -0.62
C ASN A 102 22.69 -7.23 -2.04
N GLU A 103 22.30 -8.47 -2.29
CA GLU A 103 21.73 -8.91 -3.57
C GLU A 103 20.27 -8.49 -3.78
N TYR A 104 19.62 -7.93 -2.75
CA TYR A 104 18.26 -7.41 -2.81
C TYR A 104 18.19 -5.91 -2.56
N THR A 105 17.26 -5.25 -3.23
CA THR A 105 16.85 -3.86 -2.95
C THR A 105 15.39 -3.85 -2.47
N PRO A 106 15.09 -3.24 -1.31
CA PRO A 106 13.72 -3.15 -0.82
C PRO A 106 12.94 -2.01 -1.50
N TYR A 107 11.73 -2.32 -1.94
CA TYR A 107 10.76 -1.36 -2.47
C TYR A 107 9.48 -1.41 -1.65
N TYR A 108 8.84 -0.26 -1.44
CA TYR A 108 7.76 -0.08 -0.51
C TYR A 108 6.48 0.33 -1.22
N ARG A 109 5.32 -0.10 -0.71
CA ARG A 109 4.01 0.40 -1.13
C ARG A 109 3.07 0.51 0.05
N GLY A 110 2.53 1.70 0.28
CA GLY A 110 1.46 1.89 1.26
C GLY A 110 0.10 1.67 0.66
N GLN A 111 -0.80 1.08 1.43
CA GLN A 111 -2.20 0.94 1.10
C GLN A 111 -3.04 1.35 2.31
N ALA A 112 -4.00 2.23 2.08
CA ALA A 112 -4.96 2.67 3.10
C ALA A 112 -5.94 1.58 3.57
N GLY A 113 -5.82 0.37 3.04
CA GLY A 113 -6.65 -0.77 3.37
C GLY A 113 -5.96 -2.06 2.94
N ASN A 114 -6.46 -3.18 3.48
CA ASN A 114 -5.95 -4.53 3.27
C ASN A 114 -6.28 -5.13 1.89
N TRP A 115 -6.36 -4.29 0.84
CA TRP A 115 -6.70 -4.74 -0.51
C TRP A 115 -5.59 -5.60 -1.12
N GLU A 116 -6.00 -6.46 -2.04
CA GLU A 116 -5.07 -7.28 -2.82
C GLU A 116 -4.19 -6.42 -3.74
N ILE A 117 -2.89 -6.77 -3.85
CA ILE A 117 -1.91 -6.11 -4.73
C ILE A 117 -2.19 -6.48 -6.19
N GLN A 118 -3.09 -5.74 -6.83
CA GLN A 118 -3.39 -5.87 -8.24
C GLN A 118 -3.35 -4.52 -8.95
N PRO A 119 -2.98 -4.49 -10.24
CA PRO A 119 -3.00 -3.27 -11.04
C PRO A 119 -4.42 -2.78 -11.24
N THR A 120 -4.58 -1.47 -11.46
CA THR A 120 -5.89 -0.83 -11.61
C THR A 120 -6.71 -1.46 -12.75
N ILE A 121 -6.04 -1.87 -13.84
CA ILE A 121 -6.70 -2.55 -14.96
C ILE A 121 -7.42 -3.85 -14.55
N PHE A 122 -6.98 -4.56 -13.50
CA PHE A 122 -7.62 -5.81 -13.05
C PHE A 122 -8.82 -5.57 -12.12
N ARG A 123 -8.89 -4.41 -11.46
CA ARG A 123 -9.97 -4.08 -10.50
C ARG A 123 -11.32 -3.99 -11.20
N SER A 124 -12.38 -4.45 -10.53
CA SER A 124 -13.75 -4.48 -11.02
C SER A 124 -14.69 -3.68 -10.12
N GLY A 125 -15.90 -3.40 -10.59
CA GLY A 125 -16.92 -2.69 -9.81
C GLY A 125 -16.83 -1.18 -9.94
N VAL A 126 -17.42 -0.46 -8.97
CA VAL A 126 -17.45 1.03 -8.91
C VAL A 126 -16.04 1.62 -9.01
N SER A 127 -15.08 0.90 -8.44
CA SER A 127 -13.67 1.24 -8.37
C SER A 127 -12.84 0.55 -9.46
N GLY A 128 -13.42 0.10 -10.57
CA GLY A 128 -12.69 -0.71 -11.55
C GLY A 128 -13.16 -0.54 -12.99
N TYR A 129 -12.63 -1.40 -13.85
CA TYR A 129 -12.93 -1.41 -15.28
C TYR A 129 -13.88 -2.54 -15.68
N SER A 130 -14.58 -2.37 -16.80
CA SER A 130 -15.40 -3.43 -17.39
C SER A 130 -14.53 -4.49 -18.06
N ASP A 131 -15.11 -5.66 -18.33
CA ASP A 131 -14.44 -6.71 -19.12
C ASP A 131 -14.14 -6.20 -20.54
N GLU A 132 -15.07 -5.45 -21.13
CA GLU A 132 -14.90 -4.78 -22.43
C GLU A 132 -13.69 -3.86 -22.48
N PHE A 133 -13.43 -3.08 -21.42
CA PHE A 133 -12.24 -2.23 -21.35
C PHE A 133 -10.95 -3.06 -21.42
N ARG A 134 -10.90 -4.20 -20.73
CA ARG A 134 -9.71 -5.06 -20.67
C ARG A 134 -9.49 -5.82 -21.97
N GLU A 135 -10.56 -6.24 -22.62
CA GLU A 135 -10.53 -6.90 -23.92
C GLU A 135 -10.07 -5.94 -25.02
N ASN A 136 -10.40 -4.64 -24.91
CA ASN A 136 -10.06 -3.62 -25.89
C ASN A 136 -8.87 -2.72 -25.49
N TYR A 137 -8.14 -3.04 -24.43
CA TYR A 137 -7.16 -2.12 -23.84
C TYR A 137 -6.08 -1.67 -24.84
N GLU A 138 -5.51 -2.59 -25.63
CA GLU A 138 -4.47 -2.24 -26.60
C GLU A 138 -5.00 -1.35 -27.73
N HIS A 139 -6.27 -1.52 -28.12
CA HIS A 139 -6.93 -0.61 -29.06
C HIS A 139 -7.11 0.78 -28.46
N ILE A 140 -7.59 0.86 -27.21
CA ILE A 140 -7.76 2.13 -26.48
C ILE A 140 -6.41 2.85 -26.34
N TYR A 141 -5.35 2.13 -25.93
CA TYR A 141 -4.02 2.70 -25.79
C TYR A 141 -3.50 3.23 -27.13
N LYS A 142 -3.65 2.46 -28.20
CA LYS A 142 -3.25 2.88 -29.55
C LYS A 142 -4.02 4.11 -30.03
N ASP A 143 -5.32 4.17 -29.79
CA ASP A 143 -6.18 5.31 -30.17
C ASP A 143 -5.77 6.58 -29.40
N ILE A 144 -5.45 6.46 -28.11
CA ILE A 144 -4.93 7.57 -27.29
C ILE A 144 -3.61 8.08 -27.88
N ALA A 145 -2.66 7.19 -28.18
CA ALA A 145 -1.37 7.58 -28.75
C ALA A 145 -1.51 8.26 -30.13
N GLN A 146 -2.49 7.87 -30.94
CA GLN A 146 -2.77 8.56 -32.21
C GLN A 146 -3.38 9.95 -32.02
N LYS A 147 -4.21 10.13 -30.98
CA LYS A 147 -4.88 11.39 -30.68
C LYS A 147 -3.96 12.39 -29.97
N TYR A 148 -3.02 11.91 -29.17
CA TYR A 148 -2.09 12.71 -28.37
C TYR A 148 -0.62 12.26 -28.57
N PRO A 149 -0.11 12.33 -29.82
CA PRO A 149 1.21 11.76 -30.17
C PRO A 149 2.41 12.50 -29.55
N GLU A 150 2.21 13.75 -29.09
CA GLU A 150 3.22 14.53 -28.39
C GLU A 150 3.40 14.12 -26.92
N ASP A 151 2.37 13.49 -26.33
CA ASP A 151 2.34 13.11 -24.92
C ASP A 151 2.63 11.61 -24.74
N VAL A 152 2.05 10.77 -25.59
CA VAL A 152 2.10 9.31 -25.45
C VAL A 152 2.30 8.64 -26.82
N ALA A 153 3.20 7.67 -26.89
CA ALA A 153 3.40 6.77 -28.03
C ALA A 153 2.95 5.34 -27.68
N TYR A 154 2.54 4.59 -28.71
CA TYR A 154 2.12 3.19 -28.57
C TYR A 154 3.28 2.23 -28.83
N PHE A 155 3.49 1.32 -27.89
CA PHE A 155 4.48 0.24 -27.98
C PHE A 155 3.80 -1.09 -27.70
N LEU A 156 4.19 -2.17 -28.37
CA LEU A 156 3.59 -3.49 -28.13
C LEU A 156 4.07 -4.07 -26.79
N PRO A 157 3.23 -4.85 -26.07
CA PRO A 157 3.61 -5.45 -24.79
C PRO A 157 4.75 -6.48 -24.89
N ASP A 158 4.83 -7.20 -26.01
CA ASP A 158 5.84 -8.25 -26.23
C ASP A 158 7.16 -7.70 -26.83
N ASP A 159 7.23 -6.39 -27.06
CA ASP A 159 8.39 -5.73 -27.63
C ASP A 159 9.46 -5.46 -26.57
N LYS A 160 10.36 -6.44 -26.41
CA LYS A 160 11.43 -6.40 -25.40
C LYS A 160 12.37 -5.21 -25.54
N GLU A 161 12.55 -4.67 -26.74
CA GLU A 161 13.43 -3.51 -26.97
C GLU A 161 12.81 -2.22 -26.44
N HIS A 162 11.47 -2.15 -26.41
CA HIS A 162 10.71 -0.97 -26.02
C HIS A 162 9.91 -1.13 -24.71
N LEU A 163 10.23 -2.12 -23.87
CA LEU A 163 9.55 -2.32 -22.58
C LEU A 163 9.63 -1.10 -21.66
N ASP A 164 10.79 -0.45 -21.59
CA ASP A 164 10.99 0.74 -20.77
C ASP A 164 10.18 1.94 -21.30
N ASP A 165 10.11 2.09 -22.63
CA ASP A 165 9.30 3.11 -23.27
C ASP A 165 7.82 2.87 -23.03
N ARG A 166 7.36 1.63 -23.20
CA ARG A 166 5.98 1.24 -22.90
C ARG A 166 5.63 1.53 -21.43
N ALA A 167 6.47 1.10 -20.49
CA ALA A 167 6.23 1.34 -19.07
C ALA A 167 6.18 2.84 -18.74
N ALA A 168 7.03 3.66 -19.37
CA ALA A 168 6.97 5.12 -19.21
C ALA A 168 5.66 5.71 -19.74
N ASN A 169 5.15 5.23 -20.89
CA ASN A 169 3.88 5.68 -21.46
C ASN A 169 2.67 5.23 -20.62
N LEU A 170 2.67 3.99 -20.14
CA LEU A 170 1.66 3.50 -19.21
C LEU A 170 1.67 4.29 -17.90
N ALA A 171 2.85 4.66 -17.40
CA ALA A 171 2.95 5.52 -16.22
C ALA A 171 2.32 6.91 -16.43
N GLU A 172 2.45 7.47 -17.64
CA GLU A 172 1.81 8.74 -18.01
C GLU A 172 0.28 8.59 -18.09
N LEU A 173 -0.21 7.50 -18.69
CA LEU A 173 -1.64 7.20 -18.73
C LEU A 173 -2.22 7.01 -17.32
N GLN A 174 -1.48 6.32 -16.45
CA GLN A 174 -1.84 6.14 -15.03
C GLN A 174 -1.91 7.46 -14.30
N HIS A 175 -0.96 8.38 -14.56
CA HIS A 175 -0.95 9.73 -13.99
C HIS A 175 -2.24 10.51 -14.29
N TYR A 176 -2.79 10.33 -15.49
CA TYR A 176 -4.07 10.93 -15.90
C TYR A 176 -5.30 10.09 -15.53
N GLY A 177 -5.14 9.01 -14.76
CA GLY A 177 -6.23 8.23 -14.20
C GLY A 177 -6.73 7.08 -15.08
N LEU A 178 -6.06 6.76 -16.19
CA LEU A 178 -6.35 5.53 -16.94
C LEU A 178 -5.77 4.33 -16.18
N GLY A 179 -6.58 3.29 -15.98
CA GLY A 179 -6.10 2.04 -15.37
C GLY A 179 -5.08 1.36 -16.28
N THR A 180 -3.93 1.02 -15.71
CA THR A 180 -2.84 0.38 -16.45
C THR A 180 -2.41 -0.91 -15.75
N PRO A 181 -1.57 -1.75 -16.37
CA PRO A 181 -0.99 -2.94 -15.73
C PRO A 181 0.14 -2.63 -14.75
N LEU A 182 0.36 -1.37 -14.39
CA LEU A 182 1.41 -0.98 -13.45
C LEU A 182 0.88 -0.84 -12.02
N VAL A 183 1.70 -1.25 -11.05
CA VAL A 183 1.50 -0.95 -9.63
C VAL A 183 2.70 -0.14 -9.13
N ASP A 184 2.42 1.07 -8.62
CA ASP A 184 3.46 1.97 -8.10
C ASP A 184 4.13 1.39 -6.84
N ILE A 185 5.47 1.41 -6.81
CA ILE A 185 6.29 1.11 -5.62
C ILE A 185 7.42 2.16 -5.51
N SER A 186 7.98 2.34 -4.31
CA SER A 186 8.96 3.39 -4.02
C SER A 186 10.10 2.84 -3.18
N GLU A 187 11.36 3.21 -3.44
CA GLU A 187 12.47 2.85 -2.54
C GLU A 187 12.43 3.66 -1.24
N ASN A 188 11.68 4.77 -1.19
CA ASN A 188 11.50 5.56 0.02
C ASN A 188 10.30 5.03 0.84
N PRO A 189 10.54 4.44 2.03
CA PRO A 189 9.47 3.91 2.87
C PRO A 189 8.52 5.00 3.39
N PHE A 190 8.99 6.22 3.62
CA PHE A 190 8.16 7.32 4.15
C PHE A 190 7.19 7.87 3.11
N VAL A 191 7.57 7.88 1.83
CA VAL A 191 6.64 8.18 0.73
C VAL A 191 5.53 7.12 0.68
N SER A 192 5.88 5.85 0.88
CA SER A 192 4.90 4.77 0.93
C SER A 192 4.02 4.83 2.17
N LEU A 193 4.57 5.15 3.35
CA LEU A 193 3.77 5.42 4.54
C LEU A 193 2.80 6.58 4.33
N LEU A 194 3.21 7.63 3.63
CA LEU A 194 2.33 8.75 3.28
C LEU A 194 1.16 8.28 2.40
N PHE A 195 1.40 7.42 1.40
CA PHE A 195 0.32 6.79 0.62
C PHE A 195 -0.60 5.90 1.48
N MET A 196 -0.04 5.16 2.45
CA MET A 196 -0.80 4.34 3.39
C MET A 196 -1.80 5.17 4.20
N VAL A 197 -1.36 6.32 4.72
CA VAL A 197 -2.19 7.11 5.64
C VAL A 197 -3.07 8.15 4.95
N ASP A 198 -2.61 8.77 3.87
CA ASP A 198 -3.37 9.82 3.18
C ASP A 198 -4.68 9.26 2.62
N GLY A 199 -4.71 7.97 2.24
CA GLY A 199 -5.92 7.32 1.73
C GLY A 199 -6.90 6.78 2.76
N TYR A 200 -6.54 6.78 4.04
CA TYR A 200 -7.41 6.21 5.06
C TYR A 200 -8.57 7.17 5.37
N LYS A 201 -9.81 6.66 5.25
CA LYS A 201 -11.04 7.43 5.43
C LYS A 201 -11.64 7.33 6.85
N GLY A 202 -10.92 6.74 7.82
CA GLY A 202 -11.42 6.59 9.19
C GLY A 202 -12.45 5.46 9.36
N GLN A 203 -12.72 4.70 8.31
CA GLN A 203 -13.64 3.57 8.29
C GLN A 203 -13.10 2.49 7.35
N GLY A 204 -13.37 1.23 7.68
CA GLY A 204 -13.15 0.10 6.78
C GLY A 204 -11.85 -0.66 7.05
N ASN A 205 -11.15 -0.99 5.97
CA ASN A 205 -10.06 -1.95 5.97
C ASN A 205 -8.80 -1.44 6.67
N GLU A 206 -8.03 -2.36 7.22
CA GLU A 206 -6.80 -2.08 7.97
C GLU A 206 -5.68 -1.60 7.04
N PRO A 207 -5.03 -0.46 7.32
CA PRO A 207 -3.90 0.02 6.53
C PRO A 207 -2.72 -0.95 6.58
N GLN A 208 -1.99 -1.03 5.46
CA GLN A 208 -0.82 -1.89 5.33
C GLN A 208 0.32 -1.24 4.55
N LEU A 209 1.56 -1.59 4.92
CA LEU A 209 2.78 -1.24 4.20
C LEU A 209 3.44 -2.51 3.70
N ASP A 210 3.60 -2.61 2.39
CA ASP A 210 4.27 -3.71 1.73
C ASP A 210 5.73 -3.38 1.46
N ILE A 211 6.62 -4.35 1.69
CA ILE A 211 8.05 -4.32 1.38
C ILE A 211 8.34 -5.47 0.42
N PHE A 212 8.71 -5.16 -0.81
CA PHE A 212 9.09 -6.10 -1.85
C PHE A 212 10.61 -6.19 -1.95
N PHE A 213 11.16 -7.40 -2.00
CA PHE A 213 12.60 -7.62 -2.15
C PHE A 213 12.93 -7.96 -3.60
N VAL A 214 13.47 -6.98 -4.31
CA VAL A 214 13.80 -7.08 -5.74
C VAL A 214 15.27 -7.47 -5.89
N LYS A 215 15.56 -8.47 -6.72
CA LYS A 215 16.94 -8.92 -6.98
C LYS A 215 17.70 -7.91 -7.83
N ASN A 216 18.94 -7.62 -7.46
CA ASN A 216 19.81 -6.68 -8.16
C ASN A 216 20.37 -7.23 -9.48
N ASP A 217 20.28 -8.54 -9.71
CA ASP A 217 20.73 -9.21 -10.94
C ASP A 217 19.75 -9.05 -12.13
N GLY A 218 18.61 -8.41 -11.90
CA GLY A 218 17.57 -8.20 -12.92
C GLY A 218 16.61 -9.39 -13.12
N ASN A 219 16.83 -10.52 -12.44
CA ASN A 219 15.97 -11.71 -12.55
C ASN A 219 14.69 -11.58 -11.71
N ASN A 220 13.86 -10.60 -12.07
CA ASN A 220 12.60 -10.29 -11.41
C ASN A 220 11.42 -10.49 -12.37
N THR A 221 10.33 -11.08 -11.90
CA THR A 221 9.16 -11.44 -12.71
C THR A 221 8.27 -10.25 -13.08
N LEU A 222 8.17 -9.25 -12.19
CA LEU A 222 7.30 -8.08 -12.38
C LEU A 222 8.06 -6.76 -12.36
N PHE A 223 9.27 -6.70 -11.81
CA PHE A 223 9.91 -5.43 -11.50
C PHE A 223 10.28 -4.63 -12.77
N GLN A 224 10.02 -3.32 -12.73
CA GLN A 224 10.40 -2.35 -13.74
C GLN A 224 10.89 -1.07 -13.06
N GLN A 225 12.15 -0.71 -13.28
CA GLN A 225 12.68 0.57 -12.82
C GLN A 225 12.19 1.70 -13.74
N VAL A 226 11.98 2.89 -13.18
CA VAL A 226 11.60 4.08 -13.96
C VAL A 226 12.84 4.68 -14.61
N MET A 227 12.84 4.76 -15.95
CA MET A 227 13.76 5.64 -16.67
C MET A 227 13.25 7.08 -16.63
N LYS A 228 14.02 7.99 -16.05
CA LYS A 228 13.66 9.41 -15.96
C LYS A 228 13.72 10.06 -17.34
N LYS A 229 12.58 10.21 -18.01
CA LYS A 229 12.46 11.11 -19.19
C LYS A 229 12.36 12.56 -18.70
N VAL A 230 12.98 13.49 -19.44
CA VAL A 230 13.02 14.94 -19.12
C VAL A 230 11.62 15.55 -18.97
N GLN A 231 10.63 14.99 -19.68
CA GLN A 231 9.24 15.46 -19.69
C GLN A 231 8.35 14.79 -18.63
N ASN A 232 8.80 13.73 -17.96
CA ASN A 232 7.94 12.97 -17.05
C ASN A 232 7.73 13.77 -15.76
N ARG A 233 6.55 14.38 -15.67
CA ARG A 233 6.18 15.31 -14.58
C ARG A 233 6.02 14.58 -13.26
N ARG A 234 5.81 13.25 -13.27
CA ARG A 234 5.62 12.42 -12.07
C ARG A 234 6.88 12.22 -11.20
N ILE A 235 8.06 12.68 -11.65
CA ILE A 235 9.36 12.28 -11.07
C ILE A 235 9.99 13.37 -10.16
N ALA A 236 9.22 13.87 -9.18
CA ALA A 236 9.82 14.55 -8.01
C ALA A 236 10.11 13.57 -6.86
N ALA A 237 9.47 12.41 -6.81
CA ALA A 237 9.88 11.30 -5.95
C ALA A 237 11.01 10.53 -6.64
N GLN A 238 12.26 10.91 -6.38
CA GLN A 238 13.49 10.49 -7.07
C GLN A 238 13.81 8.97 -7.05
N LYS A 239 12.87 8.11 -6.62
CA LYS A 239 13.09 6.67 -6.39
C LYS A 239 11.84 5.77 -6.64
N GLY A 240 11.01 6.14 -7.61
CA GLY A 240 9.84 5.32 -8.01
C GLY A 240 10.23 4.11 -8.87
N ALA A 241 9.46 3.03 -8.76
CA ALA A 241 9.51 1.85 -9.62
C ALA A 241 8.08 1.26 -9.78
N PHE A 242 7.94 0.24 -10.61
CA PHE A 242 6.67 -0.45 -10.83
C PHE A 242 6.78 -1.96 -10.67
N LEU A 243 5.70 -2.59 -10.20
CA LEU A 243 5.39 -3.96 -10.58
C LEU A 243 4.60 -3.89 -11.89
N ASN A 244 5.20 -4.36 -12.97
CA ASN A 244 4.68 -4.33 -14.33
C ASN A 244 4.07 -5.68 -14.72
N PHE A 245 2.74 -5.73 -14.77
CA PHE A 245 2.00 -6.94 -15.10
C PHE A 245 1.99 -7.27 -16.61
N ASP A 246 2.59 -6.43 -17.47
CA ASP A 246 2.89 -6.83 -18.85
C ASP A 246 3.98 -7.90 -18.87
N LYS A 247 4.97 -7.81 -17.97
CA LYS A 247 6.05 -8.80 -17.81
C LYS A 247 5.57 -10.14 -17.24
N TRP A 248 4.39 -10.17 -16.66
CA TRP A 248 3.83 -11.38 -16.09
C TRP A 248 3.46 -12.37 -17.20
N ASP A 249 4.19 -13.48 -17.27
CA ASP A 249 3.82 -14.64 -18.08
C ASP A 249 3.01 -15.64 -17.24
N VAL A 250 1.75 -15.81 -17.61
CA VAL A 250 0.80 -16.65 -16.88
C VAL A 250 1.15 -18.14 -16.96
N ASN A 251 1.99 -18.54 -17.93
CA ASN A 251 2.40 -19.93 -18.12
C ASN A 251 3.77 -20.25 -17.49
N THR A 252 4.43 -19.27 -16.85
CA THR A 252 5.72 -19.50 -16.20
C THR A 252 5.57 -20.15 -14.82
N ASP A 253 6.55 -20.99 -14.51
CA ASP A 253 6.62 -21.78 -13.28
C ASP A 253 6.53 -20.89 -12.03
N HIS A 254 5.66 -21.24 -11.09
CA HIS A 254 5.37 -20.48 -9.85
C HIS A 254 6.57 -20.36 -8.89
N ASN A 255 7.74 -20.83 -9.29
CA ASN A 255 8.98 -20.90 -8.52
C ASN A 255 9.72 -19.55 -8.39
N ASN A 256 9.21 -18.48 -9.00
CA ASN A 256 9.87 -17.16 -9.05
C ASN A 256 9.02 -16.05 -8.40
N LYS A 257 8.35 -16.37 -7.28
CA LYS A 257 7.62 -15.40 -6.47
C LYS A 257 8.55 -14.30 -5.95
N ILE A 258 8.04 -13.07 -5.90
CA ILE A 258 8.73 -11.94 -5.27
C ILE A 258 8.57 -12.09 -3.75
N PRO A 259 9.66 -12.17 -2.97
CA PRO A 259 9.56 -12.15 -1.51
C PRO A 259 8.99 -10.81 -1.05
N ARG A 260 8.02 -10.86 -0.13
CA ARG A 260 7.29 -9.71 0.38
C ARG A 260 7.12 -9.78 1.88
N ILE A 261 7.32 -8.66 2.57
CA ILE A 261 6.82 -8.45 3.93
C ILE A 261 5.61 -7.51 3.87
N CYS A 262 4.51 -7.86 4.54
CA CYS A 262 3.34 -7.02 4.69
C CYS A 262 3.16 -6.61 6.15
N LEU A 263 3.44 -5.34 6.45
CA LEU A 263 3.22 -4.73 7.76
C LEU A 263 1.75 -4.29 7.86
N ARG A 264 1.01 -4.76 8.86
CA ARG A 264 -0.44 -4.51 8.99
C ARG A 264 -0.77 -3.83 10.32
N LEU A 265 -1.51 -2.72 10.26
CA LEU A 265 -2.11 -2.11 11.45
C LEU A 265 -3.42 -2.83 11.78
N LYS A 266 -3.37 -3.78 12.71
CA LYS A 266 -4.52 -4.63 13.05
C LYS A 266 -5.21 -4.17 14.31
N TYR A 267 -6.53 -4.09 14.28
CA TYR A 267 -7.29 -3.87 15.51
C TYR A 267 -7.62 -5.20 16.20
N LYS A 268 -7.28 -5.31 17.48
CA LYS A 268 -7.74 -6.37 18.38
C LYS A 268 -8.59 -5.74 19.47
N ALA A 269 -9.84 -6.18 19.58
CA ALA A 269 -10.70 -5.74 20.67
C ALA A 269 -10.09 -6.17 22.00
N HIS A 270 -10.16 -5.29 23.00
CA HIS A 270 -9.78 -5.66 24.36
C HIS A 270 -10.75 -6.75 24.85
N ASN A 271 -10.26 -7.97 25.06
CA ASN A 271 -11.00 -8.91 25.89
C ASN A 271 -10.90 -8.36 27.31
N LEU A 272 -11.97 -7.77 27.83
CA LEU A 272 -12.06 -7.56 29.27
C LEU A 272 -11.94 -8.94 29.91
N ASN A 273 -10.92 -9.14 30.75
CA ASN A 273 -10.69 -10.41 31.41
C ASN A 273 -11.95 -10.87 32.15
N ASN A 274 -12.27 -12.16 31.99
CA ASN A 274 -13.30 -12.93 32.69
C ASN A 274 -13.05 -13.02 34.21
N ASN A 275 -12.93 -11.89 34.92
CA ASN A 275 -12.66 -11.86 36.36
C ASN A 275 -13.66 -11.03 37.17
N GLU A 276 -14.88 -10.84 36.67
CA GLU A 276 -16.04 -10.43 37.47
C GLU A 276 -17.31 -11.16 36.95
N ASP A 277 -17.27 -12.49 36.91
CA ASP A 277 -18.51 -13.30 36.87
C ASP A 277 -19.03 -13.42 38.31
N ASP A 278 -19.58 -12.33 38.83
CA ASP A 278 -20.57 -12.36 39.91
C ASP A 278 -21.63 -11.29 39.58
N ASP A 279 -22.83 -11.76 39.26
CA ASP A 279 -24.08 -11.00 39.07
C ASP A 279 -24.23 -10.13 37.80
N LEU A 280 -24.35 -10.78 36.63
CA LEU A 280 -25.09 -10.18 35.50
C LEU A 280 -26.48 -10.83 35.36
N PRO A 281 -27.58 -10.05 35.36
CA PRO A 281 -28.93 -10.57 35.20
C PRO A 281 -29.13 -11.14 33.79
N ASP A 282 -29.75 -12.33 33.72
CA ASP A 282 -30.11 -13.02 32.48
C ASP A 282 -30.76 -12.06 31.46
N GLY A 283 -30.05 -11.72 30.38
CA GLY A 283 -30.64 -11.00 29.25
C GLY A 283 -29.79 -9.97 28.49
N GLN A 284 -28.46 -9.94 28.58
CA GLN A 284 -27.63 -9.10 27.71
C GLN A 284 -26.94 -9.93 26.62
N ASP A 285 -27.23 -9.59 25.37
CA ASP A 285 -26.57 -10.11 24.16
C ASP A 285 -25.04 -9.93 24.25
N PRO A 286 -24.24 -10.84 23.68
CA PRO A 286 -22.79 -10.72 23.70
C PRO A 286 -22.37 -9.50 22.87
N PHE A 287 -21.96 -8.42 23.54
CA PHE A 287 -21.18 -7.29 23.02
C PHE A 287 -21.57 -6.76 21.61
N ASP A 288 -22.31 -5.66 21.59
CA ASP A 288 -22.82 -4.98 20.39
C ASP A 288 -21.75 -4.75 19.30
N SER A 289 -21.90 -5.43 18.16
CA SER A 289 -21.05 -5.33 16.97
C SER A 289 -20.87 -3.90 16.45
N GLN A 290 -21.82 -2.99 16.72
CA GLN A 290 -21.70 -1.58 16.32
C GLN A 290 -20.66 -0.85 17.17
N ILE A 291 -20.62 -1.13 18.48
CA ILE A 291 -19.64 -0.55 19.41
C ILE A 291 -18.23 -1.01 19.07
N GLN A 292 -18.05 -2.31 18.81
CA GLN A 292 -16.74 -2.84 18.41
C GLN A 292 -16.21 -2.23 17.10
N ASN A 293 -17.09 -2.03 16.11
CA ASN A 293 -16.72 -1.35 14.87
C ASN A 293 -16.39 0.13 15.10
N HIS A 294 -17.10 0.80 15.99
CA HIS A 294 -16.80 2.18 16.36
C HIS A 294 -15.41 2.31 16.99
N ASN A 295 -15.11 1.46 17.98
CA ASN A 295 -13.82 1.47 18.68
C ASN A 295 -12.67 1.11 17.74
N LYS A 296 -12.86 0.09 16.88
CA LYS A 296 -11.92 -0.25 15.81
C LYS A 296 -11.58 0.96 14.94
N ASN A 297 -12.60 1.61 14.41
CA ASN A 297 -12.43 2.75 13.51
C ASN A 297 -11.69 3.89 14.22
N LYS A 298 -12.01 4.16 15.50
CA LYS A 298 -11.34 5.18 16.30
C LYS A 298 -9.88 4.87 16.62
N ALA A 299 -9.57 3.64 17.01
CA ALA A 299 -8.19 3.21 17.26
C ALA A 299 -7.34 3.30 15.98
N LEU A 300 -7.86 2.83 14.84
CA LEU A 300 -7.15 2.94 13.56
C LEU A 300 -7.02 4.41 13.09
N GLU A 301 -8.06 5.22 13.25
CA GLU A 301 -8.04 6.64 12.91
C GLU A 301 -6.95 7.40 13.70
N THR A 302 -6.85 7.14 14.99
CA THR A 302 -5.86 7.79 15.86
C THR A 302 -4.43 7.31 15.56
N ALA A 303 -4.22 6.02 15.30
CA ALA A 303 -2.92 5.49 14.85
C ALA A 303 -2.48 6.07 13.50
N VAL A 304 -3.41 6.19 12.56
CA VAL A 304 -3.16 6.80 11.25
C VAL A 304 -2.82 8.29 11.40
N ASN A 305 -3.50 9.01 12.30
CA ASN A 305 -3.23 10.43 12.53
C ASN A 305 -1.85 10.63 13.19
N ASP A 306 -1.45 9.80 14.16
CA ASP A 306 -0.09 9.82 14.70
C ASP A 306 0.96 9.67 13.58
N ILE A 307 0.78 8.68 12.68
CA ILE A 307 1.68 8.50 11.53
C ILE A 307 1.71 9.73 10.62
N LYS A 308 0.56 10.35 10.32
CA LYS A 308 0.48 11.58 9.52
C LYS A 308 1.23 12.74 10.17
N GLU A 309 0.97 13.00 11.45
CA GLU A 309 1.60 14.11 12.18
C GLU A 309 3.12 13.96 12.23
N LYS A 310 3.61 12.73 12.47
CA LYS A 310 5.06 12.47 12.41
C LYS A 310 5.63 12.67 11.01
N LEU A 311 5.01 12.12 9.96
CA LEU A 311 5.45 12.34 8.57
C LEU A 311 5.53 13.83 8.23
N GLU A 312 4.53 14.62 8.60
CA GLU A 312 4.51 16.07 8.40
C GLU A 312 5.67 16.77 9.13
N SER A 313 5.99 16.33 10.35
CA SER A 313 7.12 16.85 11.13
C SER A 313 8.48 16.56 10.47
N TYR A 314 8.58 15.47 9.70
CA TYR A 314 9.75 15.12 8.88
C TYR A 314 9.69 15.71 7.45
N HIS A 315 8.78 16.67 7.21
CA HIS A 315 8.57 17.32 5.91
C HIS A 315 8.10 16.37 4.78
N TYR A 316 7.47 15.25 5.12
CA TYR A 316 6.71 14.46 4.15
C TYR A 316 5.26 14.92 4.15
N ARG A 317 4.85 15.62 3.09
CA ARG A 317 3.48 16.14 2.99
C ARG A 317 2.75 15.54 1.80
N THR A 318 1.43 15.39 1.93
CA THR A 318 0.57 14.88 0.87
C THR A 318 0.77 15.64 -0.45
N GLU A 319 1.07 16.95 -0.40
CA GLU A 319 1.31 17.74 -1.60
C GLU A 319 2.55 17.32 -2.39
N ASP A 320 3.55 16.75 -1.71
CA ASP A 320 4.80 16.31 -2.32
C ASP A 320 4.61 15.01 -3.14
N LEU A 321 3.45 14.35 -3.02
CA LEU A 321 3.06 13.22 -3.87
C LEU A 321 2.67 13.66 -5.29
N PHE A 322 2.45 14.97 -5.53
CA PHE A 322 1.87 15.48 -6.78
C PHE A 322 2.79 16.46 -7.50
N PRO A 323 3.68 15.94 -8.36
CA PRO A 323 4.67 16.76 -9.05
C PRO A 323 4.16 17.35 -10.37
N ASP A 324 2.95 16.98 -10.84
CA ASP A 324 2.36 17.65 -11.99
C ASP A 324 1.90 19.06 -11.64
N PHE A 325 2.24 19.99 -12.52
CA PHE A 325 1.99 21.41 -12.38
C PHE A 325 0.51 21.72 -12.14
N TYR A 326 -0.40 21.08 -12.89
CA TYR A 326 -1.85 21.33 -12.73
C TYR A 326 -2.37 20.83 -11.40
N MET A 327 -1.90 19.66 -10.95
CA MET A 327 -2.25 19.11 -9.64
C MET A 327 -1.73 20.00 -8.51
N TYR A 328 -0.46 20.40 -8.58
CA TYR A 328 0.15 21.30 -7.60
C TYR A 328 -0.62 22.64 -7.53
N LEU A 329 -0.94 23.25 -8.67
CA LEU A 329 -1.76 24.46 -8.72
C LEU A 329 -3.15 24.26 -8.13
N GLY A 330 -3.77 23.09 -8.36
CA GLY A 330 -5.04 22.71 -7.74
C GLY A 330 -4.97 22.75 -6.22
N ILE A 331 -3.89 22.20 -5.65
CA ILE A 331 -3.66 22.19 -4.21
C ILE A 331 -3.38 23.59 -3.67
N VAL A 332 -2.49 24.36 -4.32
CA VAL A 332 -2.18 25.74 -3.91
C VAL A 332 -3.45 26.59 -3.94
N LYS A 333 -4.24 26.52 -5.02
CA LYS A 333 -5.52 27.22 -5.13
C LYS A 333 -6.45 26.85 -3.98
N HIS A 334 -6.57 25.57 -3.65
CA HIS A 334 -7.43 25.13 -2.56
C HIS A 334 -6.99 25.67 -1.20
N ARG A 335 -5.68 25.58 -0.88
CA ARG A 335 -5.10 26.05 0.39
C ARG A 335 -5.45 27.51 0.69
N TYR A 336 -5.54 28.34 -0.35
CA TYR A 336 -5.84 29.76 -0.24
C TYR A 336 -7.26 30.12 -0.70
N SER A 337 -8.10 29.14 -1.04
CA SER A 337 -9.51 29.37 -1.35
C SER A 337 -10.32 29.51 -0.06
N GLY A 338 -11.26 30.45 -0.01
CA GLY A 338 -12.15 30.65 1.14
C GLY A 338 -13.19 29.55 1.36
N THR A 339 -13.20 28.50 0.53
CA THR A 339 -14.11 27.36 0.57
C THR A 339 -13.40 26.14 1.16
N LYS A 340 -13.89 25.65 2.31
CA LYS A 340 -13.36 24.48 3.02
C LYS A 340 -13.68 23.13 2.37
N ASP A 341 -14.53 23.10 1.34
CA ASP A 341 -14.91 21.85 0.66
C ASP A 341 -14.05 21.61 -0.58
N PHE A 342 -12.97 20.85 -0.41
CA PHE A 342 -12.60 19.89 -1.44
C PHE A 342 -13.30 18.60 -1.06
N SER A 343 -14.32 18.19 -1.83
CA SER A 343 -14.78 16.81 -1.68
C SER A 343 -13.59 15.91 -2.02
N LYS A 344 -13.13 15.12 -1.04
CA LYS A 344 -12.13 14.05 -1.22
C LYS A 344 -12.55 13.01 -2.27
N ASN A 345 -13.74 13.11 -2.86
CA ASN A 345 -14.40 12.13 -3.72
C ASN A 345 -13.85 12.02 -5.14
N SER A 346 -12.64 12.53 -5.41
CA SER A 346 -11.99 12.33 -6.72
C SER A 346 -10.48 12.56 -6.64
N ARG A 347 -9.81 11.93 -5.67
CA ARG A 347 -8.37 11.68 -5.83
C ARG A 347 -8.25 10.60 -6.89
N TRP A 348 -7.75 10.90 -8.09
CA TRP A 348 -7.75 9.98 -9.24
C TRP A 348 -6.98 8.65 -9.01
N TYR A 349 -6.14 8.57 -7.97
CA TYR A 349 -5.47 7.33 -7.55
C TYR A 349 -6.25 6.54 -6.48
N GLN A 350 -7.26 7.16 -5.87
CA GLN A 350 -8.28 6.50 -5.07
C GLN A 350 -9.46 6.26 -5.98
N LEU A 351 -9.54 5.05 -6.50
CA LEU A 351 -10.81 4.57 -6.99
C LEU A 351 -11.83 4.74 -5.85
N ASN A 352 -12.90 5.47 -6.14
CA ASN A 352 -13.83 5.97 -5.15
C ASN A 352 -14.46 4.82 -4.34
N ASP A 353 -14.00 4.65 -3.10
CA ASP A 353 -14.72 3.92 -2.05
C ASP A 353 -15.78 4.84 -1.45
N ASP A 354 -16.89 5.02 -2.15
CA ASP A 354 -18.13 5.52 -1.55
C ASP A 354 -19.21 4.46 -1.81
N LYS A 355 -19.53 3.70 -0.75
CA LYS A 355 -20.66 2.77 -0.51
C LYS A 355 -21.29 2.02 -1.67
#